data_AF-A0A0D2EY58-F1
#
_entry.id   AF-A0A0D2EY58-F1
#
_cell.length_a   1.000
_cell.length_b   1.000
_cell.length_c   1.000
_cell.angle_alpha   90.00
_cell.angle_beta   90.00
_cell.angle_gamma   90.00
#
_symmetry.space_group_name_H-M   'P 1'
#
loop_
_entity.id
_entity.type
_entity.pdbx_description
1 polymer ?
#
loop_
_entity_poly.entity_id
_entity_poly.type
_entity_poly.pdbx_seq_one_letter_code
_entity_poly.pdbx_strand_id
1 'polypeptide(L)'
;MKVKCTYEDCFKHFSTQRAMITHKEKDPDHSYCKLCDVDCEDDMHLFIHQLGTPAHSRISGPQLERSMLTLSQSAAPSVLKSSKAPQAEIGMSNREVSQDPLNVHQAYKL
;
A
#
# COMPACT_ATOMS: atom_id res chain seq x y z
N MET A 1 -5.65 -26.44 34.34
CA MET A 1 -6.22 -25.18 33.81
C MET A 1 -6.60 -25.44 32.35
N LYS A 2 -7.73 -24.92 31.88
CA LYS A 2 -8.15 -25.06 30.46
C LYS A 2 -7.91 -23.74 29.75
N VAL A 3 -7.42 -23.78 28.52
CA VAL A 3 -7.17 -22.61 27.68
C VAL A 3 -8.37 -22.40 26.77
N LYS A 4 -9.04 -21.25 26.87
CA LYS A 4 -10.13 -20.85 25.96
C LYS A 4 -9.53 -20.40 24.63
N CYS A 5 -10.22 -20.64 23.51
CA CYS A 5 -9.91 -19.96 22.26
C CYS A 5 -9.94 -18.43 22.46
N THR A 6 -9.07 -17.72 21.75
CA THR A 6 -8.93 -16.26 21.81
C THR A 6 -9.98 -15.53 20.98
N TYR A 7 -10.58 -16.20 20.00
CA TYR A 7 -11.68 -15.65 19.20
C TYR A 7 -12.95 -15.52 20.06
N GLU A 8 -13.62 -14.37 19.97
CA GLU A 8 -14.77 -14.06 20.81
C GLU A 8 -15.96 -14.97 20.51
N ASP A 9 -16.15 -15.33 19.23
CA ASP A 9 -17.21 -16.22 18.75
C ASP A 9 -16.91 -17.71 18.95
N CYS A 10 -15.72 -18.06 19.45
CA CYS A 10 -15.32 -19.44 19.69
C CYS A 10 -15.32 -19.81 21.18
N PHE A 11 -16.26 -20.65 21.58
CA PHE A 11 -16.40 -21.13 22.97
C PHE A 11 -15.64 -22.44 23.25
N LYS A 12 -14.76 -22.87 22.34
CA LYS A 12 -13.98 -24.11 22.52
C LYS A 12 -12.88 -23.91 23.58
N HIS A 13 -12.67 -24.95 24.38
CA HIS A 13 -11.68 -24.98 25.44
C HIS A 13 -10.74 -26.17 25.26
N PHE A 14 -9.46 -25.95 25.50
CA PHE A 14 -8.40 -26.93 25.26
C PHE A 14 -7.58 -27.20 26.52
N SER A 15 -6.94 -28.36 26.58
CA SER A 15 -6.05 -28.73 27.68
C SER A 15 -4.69 -28.02 27.60
N THR A 16 -4.29 -27.55 26.41
CA THR A 16 -2.99 -26.91 26.16
C THR A 16 -3.12 -25.79 25.11
N GLN A 17 -2.20 -24.83 25.13
CA GLN A 17 -2.10 -23.77 24.12
C GLN A 17 -1.85 -24.34 22.72
N ARG A 18 -1.00 -25.39 22.60
CA ARG A 18 -0.74 -26.05 21.31
C ARG A 18 -2.01 -26.66 20.71
N ALA A 19 -2.88 -27.24 21.52
CA ALA A 19 -4.16 -27.77 21.06
C ALA A 19 -5.11 -26.65 20.60
N MET A 20 -5.10 -25.50 21.27
CA MET A 20 -5.84 -24.30 20.82
C MET A 20 -5.31 -23.77 19.48
N ILE A 21 -3.99 -23.64 19.31
CA ILE A 21 -3.38 -23.19 18.05
C ILE A 21 -3.71 -24.16 16.91
N THR A 22 -3.59 -25.46 17.15
CA THR A 22 -3.94 -26.50 16.16
C THR A 22 -5.42 -26.41 15.75
N HIS A 23 -6.29 -26.03 16.68
CA HIS A 23 -7.69 -25.77 16.37
C HIS A 23 -7.84 -24.56 15.46
N LYS A 24 -7.21 -23.42 15.78
CA LYS A 24 -7.25 -22.21 14.93
C LYS A 24 -6.74 -22.47 13.52
N GLU A 25 -5.71 -23.30 13.35
CA GLU A 25 -5.17 -23.64 12.02
C GLU A 25 -6.10 -24.52 11.17
N LYS A 26 -6.96 -25.31 11.80
CA LYS A 26 -7.81 -26.31 11.14
C LYS A 26 -9.26 -25.86 10.96
N ASP A 27 -9.67 -24.87 11.74
CA ASP A 27 -11.05 -24.43 11.79
C ASP A 27 -11.26 -23.37 10.69
N PRO A 28 -12.14 -23.60 9.71
CA PRO A 28 -12.33 -22.69 8.59
C PRO A 28 -12.97 -21.36 8.99
N ASP A 29 -13.60 -21.29 10.17
CA ASP A 29 -14.18 -20.07 10.71
C ASP A 29 -13.12 -19.22 11.46
N HIS A 30 -11.85 -19.66 11.48
CA HIS A 30 -10.75 -18.96 12.16
C HIS A 30 -9.70 -18.50 11.15
N SER A 31 -9.70 -17.19 10.87
CA SER A 31 -8.69 -16.57 10.02
C SER A 31 -7.39 -16.34 10.80
N TYR A 32 -6.61 -17.40 11.00
CA TYR A 32 -5.41 -17.39 11.84
C TYR A 32 -4.10 -17.51 11.03
N CYS A 33 -3.12 -16.68 11.39
CA CYS A 33 -1.77 -16.75 10.82
C CYS A 33 -0.81 -17.56 11.71
N LYS A 34 -0.48 -18.79 11.29
CA LYS A 34 0.48 -19.66 11.99
C LYS A 34 1.93 -19.17 12.02
N LEU A 35 2.32 -18.32 11.07
CA LEU A 35 3.71 -17.83 10.95
C LEU A 35 3.96 -16.68 11.92
N CYS A 36 2.97 -15.80 12.09
CA CYS A 36 3.06 -14.65 12.98
C CYS A 36 2.39 -14.86 14.33
N ASP A 37 1.66 -15.97 14.52
CA ASP A 37 0.84 -16.26 15.69
C ASP A 37 -0.19 -15.14 15.98
N VAL A 38 -0.86 -14.69 14.92
CA VAL A 38 -1.84 -13.59 14.97
C VAL A 38 -3.22 -14.10 14.59
N ASP A 39 -4.20 -13.74 15.41
CA ASP A 39 -5.63 -13.92 15.12
C ASP A 39 -6.10 -12.74 14.27
N CYS A 40 -6.52 -13.00 13.02
CA CYS A 40 -7.12 -11.98 12.17
C CYS A 40 -8.64 -11.98 12.33
N GLU A 41 -9.26 -10.83 12.09
CA GLU A 41 -10.72 -10.64 12.18
C GLU A 41 -11.47 -11.52 11.18
N ASP A 42 -10.96 -11.60 9.95
CA ASP A 42 -11.53 -12.39 8.86
C ASP A 42 -10.47 -12.76 7.80
N ASP A 43 -10.91 -13.51 6.79
CA ASP A 43 -10.05 -14.04 5.74
C ASP A 43 -9.42 -12.95 4.88
N MET A 44 -10.12 -11.83 4.66
CA MET A 44 -9.57 -10.69 3.93
C MET A 44 -8.44 -10.03 4.74
N HIS A 45 -8.61 -9.89 6.05
CA HIS A 45 -7.54 -9.40 6.93
C HIS A 45 -6.35 -10.35 6.98
N LEU A 46 -6.58 -11.66 7.03
CA LEU A 46 -5.52 -12.66 6.93
C LEU A 46 -4.78 -12.58 5.57
N PHE A 47 -5.52 -12.37 4.49
CA PHE A 47 -4.94 -12.20 3.16
C PHE A 47 -4.08 -10.93 3.04
N ILE A 48 -4.60 -9.78 3.51
CA ILE A 48 -3.85 -8.52 3.56
C ILE A 48 -2.60 -8.67 4.43
N HIS A 49 -2.71 -9.34 5.58
CA HIS A 49 -1.58 -9.63 6.46
C HIS A 49 -0.47 -10.41 5.74
N GLN A 50 -0.83 -11.44 4.96
CA GLN A 50 0.13 -12.24 4.19
C GLN A 50 0.78 -11.45 3.05
N LEU A 51 0.10 -10.47 2.45
CA LEU A 51 0.67 -9.63 1.40
C LEU A 51 1.56 -8.50 1.95
N GLY A 52 1.12 -7.87 3.04
CA GLY A 52 1.77 -6.69 3.60
C GLY A 52 2.99 -6.99 4.49
N THR A 53 3.11 -8.21 4.99
CA THR A 53 4.17 -8.56 5.94
C THR A 53 5.38 -9.16 5.22
N PRO A 54 6.61 -8.63 5.43
CA PRO A 54 7.83 -9.17 4.82
C PRO A 54 8.15 -10.62 5.25
N ALA A 55 7.63 -11.05 6.41
CA ALA A 55 7.71 -12.44 6.86
C ALA A 55 6.94 -13.41 5.95
N HIS A 56 5.91 -12.92 5.25
CA HIS A 56 5.09 -13.70 4.32
C HIS A 56 5.45 -13.46 2.85
N SER A 57 5.89 -12.25 2.49
CA SER A 57 6.28 -11.94 1.12
C SER A 57 7.68 -12.49 0.78
N ARG A 58 7.72 -13.73 0.29
CA ARG A 58 8.89 -14.26 -0.45
C ARG A 58 8.95 -13.74 -1.89
N ILE A 59 8.65 -12.46 -2.11
CA ILE A 59 8.90 -11.81 -3.40
C ILE A 59 10.27 -11.14 -3.30
N SER A 60 11.30 -11.89 -3.66
CA SER A 60 12.62 -11.34 -3.91
C SER A 60 12.61 -10.62 -5.27
N GLY A 61 12.42 -9.30 -5.28
CA GLY A 61 12.88 -8.41 -6.37
C GLY A 61 11.82 -7.70 -7.24
N PRO A 62 12.17 -6.54 -7.85
CA PRO A 62 11.22 -5.63 -8.49
C PRO A 62 11.15 -5.85 -10.03
N GLN A 63 9.97 -6.15 -10.58
CA GLN A 63 9.83 -6.36 -12.04
C GLN A 63 8.56 -5.75 -12.65
N LEU A 64 7.96 -4.69 -12.08
CA LEU A 64 6.74 -4.10 -12.66
C LEU A 64 6.74 -2.57 -12.62
N GLU A 65 7.79 -1.95 -13.16
CA GLU A 65 7.76 -0.51 -13.48
C GLU A 65 8.27 -0.31 -14.91
N ARG A 66 7.39 -0.42 -15.92
CA ARG A 66 7.50 0.29 -17.21
C ARG A 66 6.37 -0.04 -18.17
N SER A 67 5.30 0.74 -18.06
CA SER A 67 4.55 1.16 -19.23
C SER A 67 3.50 2.17 -18.79
N MET A 68 3.68 3.43 -19.19
CA MET A 68 2.67 4.34 -19.76
C MET A 68 3.23 5.77 -19.74
N LEU A 69 4.21 6.02 -20.63
CA LEU A 69 4.49 7.35 -21.16
C LEU A 69 3.45 7.64 -22.26
N THR A 70 2.37 8.34 -21.94
CA THR A 70 1.54 9.12 -22.89
C THR A 70 0.87 10.22 -22.05
N LEU A 71 0.59 11.44 -22.50
CA LEU A 71 0.25 11.91 -23.83
C LEU A 71 0.41 13.44 -23.84
N SER A 72 1.06 13.94 -24.88
CA SER A 72 1.05 15.32 -25.33
C SER A 72 -0.37 15.90 -25.43
N GLN A 73 -0.61 17.09 -24.89
CA GLN A 73 -1.77 17.91 -25.26
C GLN A 73 -1.32 19.13 -26.07
N SER A 74 -1.84 19.20 -27.28
CA SER A 74 -1.64 20.25 -28.28
C SER A 74 -2.87 21.16 -28.38
N ALA A 75 -2.61 22.45 -28.59
CA ALA A 75 -3.43 23.49 -29.25
C ALA A 75 -4.65 24.04 -28.48
N ALA A 76 -5.01 25.35 -28.52
CA ALA A 76 -4.43 26.60 -29.05
C ALA A 76 -5.35 27.77 -28.55
N PRO A 77 -5.44 28.95 -29.21
CA PRO A 77 -4.56 30.12 -29.13
C PRO A 77 -5.31 31.38 -28.61
N SER A 78 -4.61 32.49 -28.31
CA SER A 78 -5.16 33.85 -28.52
C SER A 78 -4.12 34.97 -28.33
N VAL A 79 -4.26 35.97 -29.20
CA VAL A 79 -3.80 37.36 -29.14
C VAL A 79 -2.40 37.69 -29.68
N LEU A 80 -2.44 38.19 -30.93
CA LEU A 80 -1.50 39.09 -31.57
C LEU A 80 -1.18 40.32 -30.70
N LYS A 81 0.10 40.64 -30.55
CA LYS A 81 0.60 42.03 -30.62
C LYS A 81 2.07 42.04 -31.02
N SER A 82 2.30 42.60 -32.19
CA SER A 82 3.61 42.85 -32.79
C SER A 82 4.16 44.17 -32.24
N SER A 83 5.38 44.15 -31.71
CA SER A 83 6.25 45.33 -31.52
C SER A 83 7.70 44.84 -31.41
N LYS A 84 8.63 45.65 -31.92
CA LYS A 84 9.84 45.24 -32.64
C LYS A 84 11.14 45.54 -31.88
N ALA A 85 12.09 44.58 -31.96
CA ALA A 85 13.57 44.69 -31.92
C ALA A 85 14.31 45.01 -30.58
N PRO A 86 15.65 44.86 -30.49
CA PRO A 86 16.45 43.65 -30.68
C PRO A 86 17.58 43.43 -29.60
N GLN A 87 18.21 42.24 -29.67
CA GLN A 87 19.55 41.83 -29.16
C GLN A 87 19.85 41.77 -27.64
N ALA A 88 20.28 40.59 -27.18
CA ALA A 88 21.63 40.34 -26.63
C ALA A 88 21.75 38.88 -26.15
N GLU A 89 22.93 38.31 -26.32
CA GLU A 89 23.24 36.88 -26.22
C GLU A 89 24.29 36.64 -25.15
N ILE A 90 23.97 35.82 -24.13
CA ILE A 90 24.90 35.23 -23.13
C ILE A 90 24.09 34.09 -22.46
N GLY A 91 24.46 32.81 -22.47
CA GLY A 91 25.60 32.19 -21.80
C GLY A 91 25.09 31.05 -20.88
N MET A 92 25.81 29.95 -20.82
CA MET A 92 25.42 28.61 -20.32
C MET A 92 25.28 28.48 -18.78
N SER A 93 24.51 27.47 -18.33
CA SER A 93 24.93 26.40 -17.37
C SER A 93 23.92 26.03 -16.26
N ASN A 94 23.88 24.71 -15.98
CA ASN A 94 22.96 23.93 -15.12
C ASN A 94 23.09 24.14 -13.60
N ARG A 95 22.01 23.81 -12.85
CA ARG A 95 21.93 22.84 -11.70
C ARG A 95 20.69 23.11 -10.83
N GLU A 96 19.74 22.18 -10.79
CA GLU A 96 19.47 21.18 -9.71
C GLU A 96 18.72 21.71 -8.47
N VAL A 97 17.71 20.92 -8.05
CA VAL A 97 17.32 20.57 -6.67
C VAL A 97 15.85 20.88 -6.24
N SER A 98 15.18 19.76 -5.97
CA SER A 98 14.12 19.46 -4.98
C SER A 98 12.67 19.90 -5.16
N GLN A 99 11.84 18.88 -5.40
CA GLN A 99 10.44 18.79 -5.05
C GLN A 99 10.30 18.31 -3.59
N ASP A 100 9.35 18.87 -2.85
CA ASP A 100 8.60 18.12 -1.84
C ASP A 100 7.18 18.72 -1.68
N PRO A 101 6.10 17.93 -1.76
CA PRO A 101 4.72 18.40 -1.62
C PRO A 101 4.14 18.03 -0.23
N LEU A 102 3.64 19.02 0.49
CA LEU A 102 2.80 18.82 1.68
C LEU A 102 1.60 19.76 1.60
N ASN A 103 0.39 19.21 1.37
CA ASN A 103 -0.77 19.51 2.22
C ASN A 103 -2.03 18.68 1.90
N VAL A 104 -2.54 18.02 2.94
CA VAL A 104 -3.93 18.08 3.47
C VAL A 104 -5.09 17.70 2.54
N HIS A 105 -5.81 16.58 2.77
CA HIS A 105 -6.77 16.32 3.86
C HIS A 105 -8.05 17.18 3.75
N GLN A 106 -9.07 16.70 3.03
CA GLN A 106 -10.47 17.14 3.21
C GLN A 106 -11.38 16.11 2.49
N ALA A 107 -11.90 15.11 3.19
CA ALA A 107 -13.21 15.14 3.84
C ALA A 107 -14.32 14.48 2.99
N TYR A 108 -14.75 13.33 3.50
CA TYR A 108 -16.09 12.74 3.53
C TYR A 108 -17.28 13.65 3.13
N LYS A 109 -18.19 13.12 2.30
CA LYS A 109 -19.66 13.37 2.21
C LYS A 109 -20.12 12.69 0.90
N LEU A 110 -21.10 11.80 0.81
CA LEU A 110 -22.27 11.43 1.63
C LEU A 110 -22.58 9.95 1.38
#